data_AF-A0A956YDM5-F1
#
_entry.id   AF-A0A956YDM5-F1
#
_cell.length_a   1.000
_cell.length_b   1.000
_cell.length_c   1.000
_cell.angle_alpha   90.00
_cell.angle_beta   90.00
_cell.angle_gamma   90.00
#
_symmetry.space_group_name_H-M   'P 1'
#
loop_
_entity.id
_entity.type
_entity.pdbx_description
1 polymer ?
#
loop_
_entity_poly.entity_id
_entity_poly.type
_entity_poly.pdbx_seq_one_letter_code
_entity_poly.pdbx_strand_id
1 'polypeptide(L)'
;GPAGYVPPSDFVERAYKGVLYGPPYFFRDPEIPIPHNLFANLDALWQLAEADGNNQTPDLHGMAFHEQPQGQPDGSGIYAQIRYRTTFVEWHYDAQTGRYYRSSDGQPHYDANTEEQISAANVVLIYAGHYLTDIVESQWQDTIHWSVQITVWPEGDAVILRDGVRYEGRWLRPSRDDLMTFQTNEGDIIYLKPGNTWFQLLPLPEQMDPTVEWVDVS
;
A
#
# COMPACT_ATOMS: atom_id res chain seq x y z
N GLY A 1 25.69 -6.85 4.55
CA GLY A 1 25.72 -8.30 4.80
C GLY A 1 26.12 -9.03 3.53
N PRO A 2 26.12 -10.36 3.52
CA PRO A 2 26.18 -11.13 2.27
C PRO A 2 24.99 -10.78 1.35
N ALA A 3 25.08 -11.14 0.07
CA ALA A 3 23.96 -10.98 -0.86
C ALA A 3 22.73 -11.75 -0.33
N GLY A 4 21.57 -11.09 -0.27
CA GLY A 4 20.33 -11.64 0.31
C GLY A 4 20.03 -11.20 1.75
N TYR A 5 21.05 -10.74 2.50
CA TYR A 5 20.85 -10.31 3.89
C TYR A 5 19.93 -9.08 4.00
N VAL A 6 18.78 -9.26 4.64
CA VAL A 6 17.86 -8.18 5.04
C VAL A 6 18.16 -7.79 6.49
N PRO A 7 18.50 -6.52 6.79
CA PRO A 7 18.70 -6.08 8.17
C PRO A 7 17.38 -6.11 8.95
N PRO A 8 17.41 -6.20 10.30
CA PRO A 8 16.23 -6.01 11.12
C PRO A 8 15.53 -4.69 10.81
N SER A 9 14.21 -4.66 10.93
CA SER A 9 13.44 -3.43 10.79
C SER A 9 13.83 -2.41 11.85
N ASP A 10 13.90 -1.13 11.47
CA ASP A 10 14.09 0.00 12.40
C ASP A 10 12.95 0.12 13.43
N PHE A 11 11.83 -0.60 13.21
CA PHE A 11 10.67 -0.69 14.09
C PHE A 11 10.61 -1.97 14.92
N VAL A 12 11.63 -2.85 14.86
CA VAL A 12 11.56 -4.19 15.49
C VAL A 12 11.27 -4.14 17.00
N GLU A 13 11.87 -3.19 17.71
CA GLU A 13 11.67 -2.98 19.16
C GLU A 13 10.29 -2.42 19.51
N ARG A 14 9.54 -1.92 18.52
CA ARG A 14 8.21 -1.32 18.68
C ARG A 14 7.11 -2.16 18.02
N ALA A 15 7.44 -3.39 17.60
CA ALA A 15 6.53 -4.25 16.84
C ALA A 15 5.78 -5.23 17.75
N TYR A 16 4.44 -5.12 17.78
CA TYR A 16 3.56 -6.09 18.42
C TYR A 16 3.17 -7.20 17.43
N LYS A 17 3.64 -8.43 17.66
CA LYS A 17 3.46 -9.56 16.74
C LYS A 17 2.48 -10.59 17.32
N GLY A 18 1.46 -10.98 16.58
CA GLY A 18 0.47 -11.98 17.03
C GLY A 18 1.03 -13.39 17.32
N VAL A 19 2.26 -13.68 16.89
CA VAL A 19 2.98 -14.92 17.27
C VAL A 19 3.66 -14.84 18.64
N LEU A 20 3.89 -13.61 19.16
CA LEU A 20 4.49 -13.35 20.47
C LEU A 20 3.44 -12.94 21.50
N TYR A 21 2.38 -12.26 21.06
CA TYR A 21 1.30 -11.75 21.90
C TYR A 21 0.00 -12.50 21.61
N GLY A 22 -0.61 -13.09 22.65
CA GLY A 22 -1.93 -13.71 22.59
C GLY A 22 -3.04 -12.78 23.08
N PRO A 23 -4.20 -13.32 23.49
CA PRO A 23 -5.25 -12.54 24.14
C PRO A 23 -4.73 -11.78 25.37
N PRO A 24 -5.14 -10.52 25.60
CA PRO A 24 -6.22 -9.82 24.90
C PRO A 24 -5.81 -9.12 23.59
N TYR A 25 -4.52 -9.09 23.22
CA TYR A 25 -3.99 -8.26 22.13
C TYR A 25 -4.30 -8.80 20.74
N PHE A 26 -4.18 -10.11 20.57
CA PHE A 26 -4.54 -10.81 19.34
C PHE A 26 -5.47 -11.96 19.68
N PHE A 27 -6.47 -12.19 18.83
CA PHE A 27 -7.46 -13.24 19.04
C PHE A 27 -7.80 -13.91 17.72
N ARG A 28 -8.30 -15.14 17.79
CA ARG A 28 -8.81 -15.86 16.62
C ARG A 28 -10.32 -15.92 16.64
N ASP A 29 -10.93 -15.62 15.51
CA ASP A 29 -12.35 -15.85 15.29
C ASP A 29 -12.57 -17.32 14.86
N PRO A 30 -13.21 -18.16 15.67
CA PRO A 30 -13.42 -19.57 15.32
C PRO A 30 -14.42 -19.77 14.17
N GLU A 31 -15.22 -18.76 13.80
CA GLU A 31 -16.19 -18.85 12.70
C GLU A 31 -15.53 -18.69 11.32
N ILE A 32 -14.32 -18.14 11.27
CA ILE A 32 -13.54 -17.95 10.04
C ILE A 32 -12.52 -19.08 9.88
N PRO A 33 -12.40 -19.71 8.69
CA PRO A 33 -11.44 -20.79 8.46
C PRO A 33 -10.00 -20.38 8.67
N ILE A 34 -9.20 -21.27 9.27
CA ILE A 34 -7.74 -21.14 9.28
C ILE A 34 -7.19 -21.20 7.84
N PRO A 35 -6.16 -20.41 7.50
CA PRO A 35 -5.38 -19.54 8.38
C PRO A 35 -5.89 -18.08 8.51
N HIS A 36 -7.06 -17.73 7.96
CA HIS A 36 -7.50 -16.33 7.75
C HIS A 36 -8.21 -15.68 8.94
N ASN A 37 -8.09 -16.25 10.14
CA ASN A 37 -8.96 -15.91 11.26
C ASN A 37 -8.26 -15.23 12.44
N LEU A 38 -7.04 -14.71 12.27
CA LEU A 38 -6.32 -13.98 13.31
C LEU A 38 -6.59 -12.48 13.19
N PHE A 39 -7.06 -11.87 14.28
CA PHE A 39 -7.39 -10.45 14.38
C PHE A 39 -6.65 -9.79 15.55
N ALA A 40 -6.58 -8.47 15.53
CA ALA A 40 -5.98 -7.64 16.56
C ALA A 40 -7.06 -6.89 17.34
N ASN A 41 -6.88 -6.79 18.66
CA ASN A 41 -7.64 -5.89 19.51
C ASN A 41 -6.89 -4.57 19.65
N LEU A 42 -7.33 -3.56 18.88
CA LEU A 42 -6.64 -2.28 18.82
C LEU A 42 -6.65 -1.54 20.16
N ASP A 43 -7.73 -1.62 20.95
CA ASP A 43 -7.79 -0.95 22.25
C ASP A 43 -6.74 -1.49 23.22
N ALA A 44 -6.60 -2.83 23.29
CA ALA A 44 -5.59 -3.47 24.12
C ALA A 44 -4.17 -3.16 23.64
N LEU A 45 -3.96 -3.13 22.31
CA LEU A 45 -2.65 -2.80 21.73
C LEU A 45 -2.25 -1.34 21.97
N TRP A 46 -3.19 -0.39 21.90
CA TRP A 46 -2.91 1.02 22.20
C TRP A 46 -2.54 1.23 23.67
N GLN A 47 -3.23 0.54 24.60
CA GLN A 47 -2.88 0.58 26.02
C GLN A 47 -1.48 0.00 26.29
N LEU A 48 -1.13 -1.09 25.60
CA LEU A 48 0.22 -1.67 25.68
C LEU A 48 1.28 -0.73 25.10
N ALA A 49 1.00 -0.13 23.94
CA ALA A 49 1.89 0.84 23.31
C ALA A 49 2.14 2.07 24.19
N GLU A 50 1.12 2.55 24.91
CA GLU A 50 1.28 3.61 25.90
C GLU A 50 2.18 3.17 27.07
N ALA A 51 1.93 1.98 27.64
CA ALA A 51 2.72 1.45 28.75
C ALA A 51 4.20 1.24 28.38
N ASP A 52 4.48 0.86 27.14
CA ASP A 52 5.83 0.69 26.61
C ASP A 52 6.47 2.03 26.17
N GLY A 53 5.73 3.13 26.20
CA GLY A 53 6.18 4.45 25.74
C GLY A 53 6.24 4.61 24.22
N ASN A 54 5.68 3.68 23.46
CA ASN A 54 5.68 3.65 22.00
C ASN A 54 4.53 4.44 21.35
N ASN A 55 3.54 4.87 22.12
CA ASN A 55 2.42 5.69 21.65
C ASN A 55 2.78 7.20 21.57
N GLN A 56 3.84 7.52 20.82
CA GLN A 56 4.26 8.90 20.59
C GLN A 56 3.68 9.44 19.29
N THR A 57 3.46 10.75 19.22
CA THR A 57 3.03 11.41 17.98
C THR A 57 4.12 11.26 16.91
N PRO A 58 3.82 10.64 15.74
CA PRO A 58 4.78 10.54 14.66
C PRO A 58 4.91 11.89 13.93
N ASP A 59 6.09 12.15 13.38
CA ASP A 59 6.26 13.20 12.38
C ASP A 59 5.70 12.70 11.04
N LEU A 60 4.63 13.36 10.57
CA LEU A 60 3.96 13.03 9.31
C LEU A 60 4.13 14.16 8.28
N HIS A 61 5.17 14.99 8.43
CA HIS A 61 5.51 16.00 7.44
C HIS A 61 6.09 15.32 6.18
N GLY A 62 5.50 15.61 5.02
CA GLY A 62 6.03 15.18 3.72
C GLY A 62 5.00 15.20 2.61
N MET A 63 3.82 14.62 2.84
CA MET A 63 2.74 14.66 1.84
C MET A 63 2.04 16.03 1.84
N ALA A 64 1.73 16.51 0.64
CA ALA A 64 1.03 17.78 0.43
C ALA A 64 -0.43 17.52 0.04
N PHE A 65 -1.34 18.36 0.54
CA PHE A 65 -2.78 18.20 0.32
C PHE A 65 -3.41 19.49 -0.20
N HIS A 66 -4.39 19.35 -1.10
CA HIS A 66 -5.17 20.47 -1.60
C HIS A 66 -6.58 20.00 -2.01
N GLU A 67 -7.62 20.76 -1.67
CA GLU A 67 -9.02 20.40 -1.94
C GLU A 67 -9.32 20.24 -3.43
N GLN A 68 -8.72 21.09 -4.27
CA GLN A 68 -8.89 21.07 -5.72
C GLN A 68 -7.63 20.51 -6.41
N PRO A 69 -7.76 19.84 -7.57
CA PRO A 69 -6.63 19.49 -8.43
C PRO A 69 -5.77 20.74 -8.72
N GLN A 70 -4.45 20.57 -8.71
CA GLN A 70 -3.48 21.65 -8.99
C GLN A 70 -2.65 21.28 -10.22
N GLY A 71 -2.07 22.26 -10.90
CA GLY A 71 -1.35 22.02 -12.16
C GLY A 71 -2.26 21.51 -13.28
N GLN A 72 -1.64 20.95 -14.33
CA GLN A 72 -2.35 20.33 -15.45
C GLN A 72 -2.29 18.81 -15.29
N PRO A 73 -3.43 18.10 -15.22
CA PRO A 73 -3.43 16.64 -15.22
C PRO A 73 -2.94 16.05 -16.55
N ASP A 74 -2.30 14.88 -16.49
CA ASP A 74 -1.74 14.17 -17.65
C ASP A 74 -2.80 13.36 -18.42
N GLY A 75 -3.97 13.16 -17.81
CA GLY A 75 -5.10 12.53 -18.49
C GLY A 75 -6.24 12.17 -17.55
N SER A 76 -7.12 11.33 -18.08
CA SER A 76 -8.19 10.74 -17.31
C SER A 76 -7.64 9.70 -16.33
N GLY A 77 -8.23 9.67 -15.15
CA GLY A 77 -7.99 8.69 -14.10
C GLY A 77 -9.32 8.30 -13.48
N ILE A 78 -10.32 8.04 -14.33
CA ILE A 78 -11.65 7.57 -13.93
C ILE A 78 -11.59 6.07 -13.61
N TYR A 79 -10.79 5.32 -14.35
CA TYR A 79 -10.57 3.89 -14.15
C TYR A 79 -9.09 3.59 -13.97
N ALA A 80 -8.79 2.69 -13.03
CA ALA A 80 -7.49 2.04 -12.95
C ALA A 80 -7.67 0.54 -12.79
N GLN A 81 -7.06 -0.22 -13.70
CA GLN A 81 -7.07 -1.67 -13.70
C GLN A 81 -5.64 -2.16 -13.48
N ILE A 82 -5.46 -2.97 -12.44
CA ILE A 82 -4.15 -3.47 -12.02
C ILE A 82 -4.23 -4.99 -11.99
N ARG A 83 -3.54 -5.64 -12.91
CA ARG A 83 -3.35 -7.08 -12.89
C ARG A 83 -2.05 -7.40 -12.17
N TYR A 84 -2.16 -8.00 -10.99
CA TYR A 84 -1.09 -8.76 -10.35
C TYR A 84 -1.15 -10.21 -10.83
N ARG A 85 -0.09 -11.00 -10.61
CA ARG A 85 -0.02 -12.41 -11.02
C ARG A 85 -1.24 -13.23 -10.59
N THR A 86 -1.70 -13.02 -9.36
CA THR A 86 -2.78 -13.82 -8.75
C THR A 86 -4.06 -13.04 -8.49
N THR A 87 -4.07 -11.72 -8.69
CA THR A 87 -5.19 -10.86 -8.31
C THR A 87 -5.40 -9.77 -9.35
N PHE A 88 -6.65 -9.51 -9.71
CA PHE A 88 -7.02 -8.37 -10.52
C PHE A 88 -7.71 -7.32 -9.66
N VAL A 89 -7.18 -6.11 -9.61
CA VAL A 89 -7.74 -5.01 -8.81
C VAL A 89 -8.23 -3.91 -9.73
N GLU A 90 -9.38 -3.36 -9.40
CA GLU A 90 -9.97 -2.26 -10.15
C GLU A 90 -10.34 -1.13 -9.20
N TRP A 91 -10.13 0.09 -9.68
CA TRP A 91 -10.59 1.32 -9.05
C TRP A 91 -11.43 2.10 -10.04
N HIS A 92 -12.62 2.51 -9.62
CA HIS A 92 -13.52 3.33 -10.41
C HIS A 92 -13.91 4.60 -9.66
N TYR A 93 -13.64 5.75 -10.26
CA TYR A 93 -14.02 7.05 -9.73
C TYR A 93 -15.51 7.32 -9.94
N ASP A 94 -16.20 7.67 -8.87
CA ASP A 94 -17.54 8.22 -8.92
C ASP A 94 -17.49 9.72 -8.63
N ALA A 95 -17.90 10.52 -9.62
CA ALA A 95 -17.92 11.97 -9.51
C ALA A 95 -18.99 12.51 -8.54
N GLN A 96 -20.04 11.73 -8.24
CA GLN A 96 -21.09 12.15 -7.30
C GLN A 96 -20.58 12.15 -5.86
N THR A 97 -19.84 11.10 -5.50
CA THR A 97 -19.23 10.95 -4.17
C THR A 97 -17.83 11.55 -4.10
N GLY A 98 -17.17 11.74 -5.24
CA GLY A 98 -15.80 12.22 -5.34
C GLY A 98 -14.77 11.21 -4.83
N ARG A 99 -15.06 9.90 -4.97
CA ARG A 99 -14.27 8.79 -4.42
C ARG A 99 -14.02 7.69 -5.46
N TYR A 100 -12.93 6.97 -5.30
CA TYR A 100 -12.61 5.75 -6.03
C TYR A 100 -13.13 4.54 -5.27
N TYR A 101 -13.89 3.66 -5.91
CA TYR A 101 -14.38 2.41 -5.34
C TYR A 101 -13.56 1.22 -5.81
N ARG A 102 -13.21 0.32 -4.88
CA ARG A 102 -12.34 -0.83 -5.16
C ARG A 102 -13.13 -2.09 -5.47
N SER A 103 -12.70 -2.81 -6.49
CA SER A 103 -13.09 -4.20 -6.75
C SER A 103 -11.86 -5.10 -6.83
N SER A 104 -12.03 -6.38 -6.52
CA SER A 104 -11.02 -7.43 -6.66
C SER A 104 -11.64 -8.63 -7.36
N ASP A 105 -10.96 -9.14 -8.38
CA ASP A 105 -11.36 -10.34 -9.13
C ASP A 105 -12.82 -10.27 -9.60
N GLY A 106 -13.24 -9.09 -10.06
CA GLY A 106 -14.58 -8.81 -10.55
C GLY A 106 -15.66 -8.64 -9.48
N GLN A 107 -15.31 -8.61 -8.19
CA GLN A 107 -16.24 -8.41 -7.07
C GLN A 107 -15.94 -7.11 -6.32
N PRO A 108 -16.94 -6.33 -5.91
CA PRO A 108 -16.73 -5.19 -5.02
C PRO A 108 -16.06 -5.63 -3.72
N HIS A 109 -15.05 -4.89 -3.26
CA HIS A 109 -14.33 -5.18 -2.02
C HIS A 109 -14.99 -4.46 -0.85
N TYR A 110 -15.53 -5.19 0.13
CA TYR A 110 -16.27 -4.62 1.26
C TYR A 110 -15.48 -4.67 2.57
N ASP A 111 -15.72 -3.70 3.45
CA ASP A 111 -15.36 -3.80 4.87
C ASP A 111 -16.41 -4.66 5.58
N ALA A 112 -15.96 -5.73 6.25
CA ALA A 112 -16.86 -6.67 6.92
C ALA A 112 -17.58 -6.09 8.15
N ASN A 113 -17.09 -4.99 8.73
CA ASN A 113 -17.71 -4.36 9.90
C ASN A 113 -18.83 -3.41 9.52
N THR A 114 -18.71 -2.72 8.39
CA THR A 114 -19.65 -1.69 7.94
C THR A 114 -20.50 -2.12 6.76
N GLU A 115 -20.12 -3.18 6.07
CA GLU A 115 -20.69 -3.63 4.79
C GLU A 115 -20.62 -2.57 3.68
N GLU A 116 -19.77 -1.55 3.85
CA GLU A 116 -19.54 -0.51 2.86
C GLU A 116 -18.43 -0.93 1.90
N GLN A 117 -18.59 -0.59 0.62
CA GLN A 117 -17.53 -0.85 -0.36
C GLN A 117 -16.32 0.03 -0.05
N ILE A 118 -15.15 -0.60 0.00
CA ILE A 118 -13.86 0.07 0.18
C ILE A 118 -13.69 1.13 -0.90
N SER A 119 -13.40 2.34 -0.43
CA SER A 119 -13.20 3.50 -1.29
C SER A 119 -12.07 4.38 -0.80
N ALA A 120 -11.48 5.17 -1.70
CA ALA A 120 -10.40 6.11 -1.39
C ALA A 120 -10.62 7.47 -2.06
N ALA A 121 -10.13 8.54 -1.43
CA ALA A 121 -10.08 9.87 -2.05
C ALA A 121 -8.97 9.94 -3.11
N ASN A 122 -7.88 9.21 -2.88
CA ASN A 122 -6.74 9.10 -3.80
C ASN A 122 -6.34 7.64 -3.98
N VAL A 123 -5.91 7.28 -5.19
CA VAL A 123 -5.22 6.01 -5.46
C VAL A 123 -3.85 6.35 -6.02
N VAL A 124 -2.80 5.83 -5.41
CA VAL A 124 -1.42 6.11 -5.81
C VAL A 124 -0.76 4.80 -6.22
N LEU A 125 -0.35 4.73 -7.48
CA LEU A 125 0.45 3.64 -8.03
C LEU A 125 1.92 3.97 -7.80
N ILE A 126 2.63 3.11 -7.05
CA ILE A 126 4.04 3.25 -6.70
C ILE A 126 4.83 2.17 -7.42
N TYR A 127 5.66 2.56 -8.38
CA TYR A 127 6.57 1.64 -9.05
C TYR A 127 7.87 1.57 -8.25
N ALA A 128 8.21 0.37 -7.77
CA ALA A 128 9.34 0.12 -6.91
C ALA A 128 10.05 -1.19 -7.30
N GLY A 129 11.37 -1.24 -7.09
CA GLY A 129 12.14 -2.44 -7.39
C GLY A 129 11.73 -3.61 -6.49
N HIS A 130 11.30 -4.70 -7.10
CA HIS A 130 11.00 -5.97 -6.43
C HIS A 130 12.15 -6.96 -6.65
N TYR A 131 12.73 -7.51 -5.58
CA TYR A 131 13.89 -8.39 -5.66
C TYR A 131 13.69 -9.63 -4.79
N LEU A 132 13.94 -10.81 -5.36
CA LEU A 132 13.97 -12.04 -4.59
C LEU A 132 15.11 -12.00 -3.56
N THR A 133 14.83 -12.47 -2.35
CA THR A 133 15.80 -12.64 -1.27
C THR A 133 16.23 -14.10 -1.16
N ASP A 134 17.20 -14.38 -0.29
CA ASP A 134 17.60 -15.75 0.09
C ASP A 134 16.73 -16.33 1.21
N ILE A 135 15.65 -15.65 1.60
CA ILE A 135 14.70 -16.10 2.62
C ILE A 135 13.63 -16.94 1.94
N VAL A 136 13.51 -18.20 2.34
CA VAL A 136 12.40 -19.08 1.92
C VAL A 136 11.17 -18.76 2.76
N GLU A 137 10.09 -18.27 2.13
CA GLU A 137 8.81 -18.07 2.83
C GLU A 137 8.01 -19.35 2.94
N SER A 138 7.95 -20.12 1.86
CA SER A 138 7.26 -21.39 1.86
C SER A 138 7.87 -22.35 0.84
N GLN A 139 7.67 -23.62 1.09
CA GLN A 139 7.98 -24.68 0.16
C GLN A 139 6.77 -25.60 0.08
N TRP A 140 6.31 -25.84 -1.14
CA TRP A 140 5.25 -26.80 -1.39
C TRP A 140 5.65 -27.70 -2.56
N GLN A 141 5.69 -29.01 -2.30
CA GLN A 141 6.28 -29.99 -3.22
C GLN A 141 7.70 -29.56 -3.63
N ASP A 142 7.97 -29.51 -4.93
CA ASP A 142 9.26 -29.13 -5.51
C ASP A 142 9.34 -27.62 -5.83
N THR A 143 8.37 -26.82 -5.39
CA THR A 143 8.38 -25.35 -5.59
C THR A 143 8.80 -24.63 -4.31
N ILE A 144 9.83 -23.80 -4.43
CA ILE A 144 10.31 -22.91 -3.37
C ILE A 144 9.82 -21.50 -3.67
N HIS A 145 9.13 -20.89 -2.71
CA HIS A 145 8.72 -19.50 -2.74
C HIS A 145 9.67 -18.67 -1.88
N TRP A 146 10.40 -17.79 -2.54
CA TRP A 146 11.33 -16.85 -1.90
C TRP A 146 10.63 -15.57 -1.51
N SER A 147 11.03 -14.98 -0.39
CA SER A 147 10.52 -13.68 0.04
C SER A 147 10.99 -12.58 -0.91
N VAL A 148 10.14 -11.56 -1.09
CA VAL A 148 10.40 -10.43 -1.98
C VAL A 148 10.75 -9.21 -1.14
N GLN A 149 11.92 -8.63 -1.37
CA GLN A 149 12.26 -7.31 -0.89
C GLN A 149 11.74 -6.27 -1.89
N ILE A 150 10.99 -5.30 -1.38
CA ILE A 150 10.52 -4.14 -2.16
C ILE A 150 11.30 -2.90 -1.70
N THR A 151 11.94 -2.22 -2.63
CA THR A 151 12.77 -1.05 -2.36
C THR A 151 11.97 0.24 -2.58
N VAL A 152 11.48 0.84 -1.48
CA VAL A 152 10.65 2.07 -1.46
C VAL A 152 11.44 3.27 -0.90
N TRP A 153 12.68 3.43 -1.39
CA TRP A 153 13.61 4.57 -1.20
C TRP A 153 14.74 4.42 -2.25
N PRO A 154 15.40 5.50 -2.72
CA PRO A 154 15.17 6.89 -2.37
C PRO A 154 14.04 7.56 -3.17
N GLU A 155 13.66 7.01 -4.32
CA GLU A 155 12.68 7.59 -5.25
C GLU A 155 12.30 6.57 -6.33
N GLY A 156 11.25 6.85 -7.09
CA GLY A 156 10.80 6.07 -8.23
C GLY A 156 9.58 6.69 -8.90
N ASP A 157 9.04 6.03 -9.91
CA ASP A 157 7.91 6.55 -10.68
C ASP A 157 6.58 6.32 -9.94
N ALA A 158 5.66 7.26 -10.09
CA ALA A 158 4.33 7.20 -9.51
C ALA A 158 3.26 7.66 -10.50
N VAL A 159 2.06 7.09 -10.36
CA VAL A 159 0.84 7.63 -10.97
C VAL A 159 -0.15 7.92 -9.85
N ILE A 160 -0.60 9.16 -9.76
CA ILE A 160 -1.50 9.63 -8.71
C ILE A 160 -2.86 9.87 -9.33
N LEU A 161 -3.89 9.22 -8.78
CA LEU A 161 -5.28 9.36 -9.17
C LEU A 161 -6.03 10.11 -8.09
N ARG A 162 -6.65 11.23 -8.46
CA ARG A 162 -7.52 12.02 -7.60
C ARG A 162 -8.56 12.72 -8.45
N ASP A 163 -9.76 12.91 -7.92
CA ASP A 163 -10.83 13.68 -8.57
C ASP A 163 -11.13 13.24 -10.03
N GLY A 164 -10.92 11.96 -10.37
CA GLY A 164 -11.16 11.41 -11.71
C GLY A 164 -10.08 11.72 -12.75
N VAL A 165 -8.97 12.35 -12.34
CA VAL A 165 -7.84 12.66 -13.22
C VAL A 165 -6.58 11.95 -12.75
N ARG A 166 -5.61 11.78 -13.66
CA ARG A 166 -4.30 11.23 -13.34
C ARG A 166 -3.19 12.27 -13.45
N TYR A 167 -2.20 12.12 -12.58
CA TYR A 167 -0.92 12.81 -12.64
C TYR A 167 0.18 11.76 -12.73
N GLU A 168 1.08 11.93 -13.69
CA GLU A 168 2.27 11.13 -13.88
C GLU A 168 3.46 11.88 -13.27
N GLY A 169 4.28 11.19 -12.48
CA GLY A 169 5.38 11.84 -11.79
C GLY A 169 6.22 10.87 -11.00
N ARG A 170 6.77 11.35 -9.89
CA ARG A 170 7.74 10.63 -9.07
C ARG A 170 7.31 10.63 -7.61
N TRP A 171 7.54 9.51 -6.95
CA TRP A 171 7.58 9.46 -5.49
C TRP A 171 9.02 9.68 -5.01
N LEU A 172 9.21 10.43 -3.93
CA LEU A 172 10.50 10.61 -3.27
C LEU A 172 10.39 10.27 -1.80
N ARG A 173 11.38 9.53 -1.33
CA ARG A 173 11.60 9.15 0.05
C ARG A 173 13.10 8.99 0.27
N PRO A 174 13.85 10.10 0.42
CA PRO A 174 15.32 10.10 0.33
C PRO A 174 16.01 9.09 1.25
N SER A 175 15.48 8.90 2.45
CA SER A 175 15.92 7.89 3.40
C SER A 175 14.75 7.04 3.91
N ARG A 176 15.06 5.95 4.61
CA ARG A 176 14.05 5.05 5.19
C ARG A 176 13.19 5.74 6.27
N ASP A 177 13.68 6.78 6.91
CA ASP A 177 12.94 7.47 7.97
C ASP A 177 12.07 8.61 7.42
N ASP A 178 12.27 9.01 6.16
CA ASP A 178 11.49 10.06 5.54
C ASP A 178 10.09 9.57 5.14
N LEU A 179 9.13 10.49 5.18
CA LEU A 179 7.81 10.27 4.60
C LEU A 179 7.88 10.39 3.07
N MET A 180 7.06 9.60 2.38
CA MET A 180 6.95 9.67 0.93
C MET A 180 6.29 10.98 0.49
N THR A 181 6.84 11.59 -0.56
CA THR A 181 6.35 12.82 -1.18
C THR A 181 6.17 12.61 -2.69
N PHE A 182 5.41 13.49 -3.35
CA PHE A 182 5.08 13.35 -4.78
C PHE A 182 5.37 14.64 -5.55
N GLN A 183 5.99 14.51 -6.71
CA GLN A 183 6.27 15.63 -7.60
C GLN A 183 6.10 15.24 -9.07
N THR A 184 5.84 16.21 -9.94
CA THR A 184 5.86 16.02 -11.39
C THR A 184 7.29 15.80 -11.88
N ASN A 185 7.45 15.43 -13.15
CA ASN A 185 8.80 15.28 -13.74
C ASN A 185 9.58 16.60 -13.82
N GLU A 186 8.89 17.74 -13.73
CA GLU A 186 9.44 19.09 -13.67
C GLU A 186 9.81 19.53 -12.24
N GLY A 187 9.44 18.73 -11.22
CA GLY A 187 9.73 18.99 -9.81
C GLY A 187 8.65 19.77 -9.07
N ASP A 188 7.49 20.02 -9.68
CA ASP A 188 6.36 20.66 -9.00
C ASP A 188 5.64 19.68 -8.08
N ILE A 189 5.13 20.15 -6.94
CA ILE A 189 4.43 19.30 -5.97
C ILE A 189 3.14 18.74 -6.57
N ILE A 190 2.93 17.42 -6.45
CA ILE A 190 1.64 16.79 -6.70
C ILE A 190 0.88 16.70 -5.39
N TYR A 191 -0.22 17.43 -5.30
CA TYR A 191 -1.07 17.46 -4.10
C TYR A 191 -2.07 16.32 -4.11
N LEU A 192 -2.20 15.61 -2.99
CA LEU A 192 -3.28 14.67 -2.74
C LEU A 192 -4.57 15.42 -2.33
N LYS A 193 -5.73 14.81 -2.58
CA LYS A 193 -7.00 15.27 -2.02
C LYS A 193 -7.04 14.94 -0.52
N PRO A 194 -7.48 15.85 0.36
CA PRO A 194 -7.77 15.51 1.75
C PRO A 194 -8.72 14.31 1.84
N GLY A 195 -8.33 13.29 2.62
CA GLY A 195 -9.04 12.02 2.73
C GLY A 195 -8.08 10.84 2.78
N ASN A 196 -8.63 9.62 2.75
CA ASN A 196 -7.81 8.41 2.73
C ASN A 196 -7.20 8.16 1.35
N THR A 197 -5.96 7.68 1.35
CA THR A 197 -5.20 7.32 0.15
C THR A 197 -4.93 5.83 0.16
N TRP A 198 -5.14 5.18 -0.98
CA TRP A 198 -4.73 3.79 -1.20
C TRP A 198 -3.45 3.75 -2.03
N PHE A 199 -2.41 3.09 -1.52
CA PHE A 199 -1.17 2.86 -2.25
C PHE A 199 -1.17 1.47 -2.87
N GLN A 200 -0.96 1.39 -4.18
CA GLN A 200 -0.70 0.15 -4.90
C GLN A 200 0.81 0.08 -5.15
N LEU A 201 1.49 -0.89 -4.53
CA LEU A 201 2.88 -1.18 -4.84
C LEU A 201 2.94 -2.07 -6.07
N LEU A 202 3.78 -1.69 -7.03
CA LEU A 202 3.95 -2.34 -8.32
C LEU A 202 5.43 -2.61 -8.56
N PRO A 203 5.79 -3.75 -9.19
CA PRO A 203 7.11 -3.93 -9.77
C PRO A 203 7.43 -2.81 -10.77
N LEU A 204 8.70 -2.58 -11.07
CA LEU A 204 9.06 -1.70 -12.18
C LEU A 204 8.53 -2.33 -13.50
N PRO A 205 8.17 -1.52 -14.52
CA PRO A 205 7.63 -2.05 -15.78
C PRO A 205 8.51 -3.15 -16.42
N GLU A 206 9.83 -3.01 -16.35
CA GLU A 206 10.80 -3.99 -16.84
C GLU A 206 10.86 -5.30 -16.01
N GLN A 207 10.27 -5.31 -14.81
CA GLN A 207 10.16 -6.48 -13.94
C GLN A 207 8.82 -7.20 -14.08
N MET A 208 7.83 -6.61 -14.76
CA MET A 208 6.52 -7.21 -14.98
C MET A 208 6.54 -8.21 -16.15
N ASP A 209 5.83 -9.33 -16.01
CA ASP A 209 5.46 -10.16 -17.16
C ASP A 209 4.16 -9.63 -17.78
N PRO A 210 4.20 -8.96 -18.94
CA PRO A 210 3.03 -8.29 -19.52
C PRO A 210 1.88 -9.24 -19.88
N THR A 211 2.12 -10.56 -19.90
CA THR A 211 1.06 -11.54 -20.16
C THR A 211 0.19 -11.81 -18.93
N VAL A 212 0.70 -11.54 -17.73
CA VAL A 212 0.04 -11.85 -16.44
C VAL A 212 0.10 -10.73 -15.41
N GLU A 213 0.83 -9.65 -15.71
CA GLU A 213 1.00 -8.45 -14.88
C GLU A 213 0.94 -7.21 -15.78
N TRP A 214 0.05 -6.27 -15.46
CA TRP A 214 -0.06 -5.02 -16.22
C TRP A 214 -0.88 -3.99 -15.45
N VAL A 215 -0.78 -2.74 -15.89
CA VAL A 215 -1.54 -1.61 -15.37
C VAL A 215 -2.14 -0.85 -16.54
N ASP A 216 -3.42 -0.52 -16.44
CA ASP A 216 -4.10 0.39 -17.36
C ASP A 216 -4.84 1.46 -16.56
N VAL A 217 -4.73 2.72 -17.01
CA VAL A 217 -5.35 3.89 -16.37
C VAL A 217 -6.02 4.74 -17.45
N SER A 218 -7.32 4.96 -17.31
CA SER A 218 -8.14 5.68 -18.30
C SER A 218 -9.23 6.55 -17.68
#